data_AF-A0A1I3QXI5-F1
#
_entry.id   AF-A0A1I3QXI5-F1
#
_cell.length_a   1.000
_cell.length_b   1.000
_cell.length_c   1.000
_cell.angle_alpha   90.00
_cell.angle_beta   90.00
_cell.angle_gamma   90.00
#
_symmetry.space_group_name_H-M   'P 1'
#
loop_
_entity.id
_entity.type
_entity.pdbx_description
1 polymer ?
#
loop_
_entity_poly.entity_id
_entity_poly.type
_entity_poly.pdbx_seq_one_letter_code
_entity_poly.pdbx_strand_id
1 'polypeptide(L)'
;MRLEALIPVVLLAACNTAIGTEVSRSAAKSVVNPIVAERFPGVPLEPTTDCIIDNASGDEIVTLATSAATRDDQTATQLVLDIARRPDTIQCIATNGLPVLINTL
;
A
#
# COMPACT_ATOMS: atom_id res chain seq x y z
N MET A 1 -22.16 -18.21 45.20
CA MET A 1 -21.21 -18.84 44.26
C MET A 1 -21.25 -18.06 42.96
N ARG A 2 -20.07 -17.73 42.44
CA ARG A 2 -19.80 -16.55 41.61
C ARG A 2 -20.30 -16.71 40.18
N LEU A 3 -21.02 -15.68 39.72
CA LEU A 3 -21.43 -15.50 38.33
C LEU A 3 -20.26 -14.84 37.60
N GLU A 4 -19.26 -15.63 37.21
CA GLU A 4 -18.10 -15.12 36.47
C GLU A 4 -18.53 -14.82 35.03
N ALA A 5 -18.33 -13.55 34.66
CA ALA A 5 -18.73 -12.95 33.41
C ALA A 5 -18.09 -13.66 32.21
N LEU A 6 -18.94 -14.32 31.40
CA LEU A 6 -18.57 -14.76 30.06
C LEU A 6 -18.44 -13.51 29.17
N ILE A 7 -17.26 -12.89 29.18
CA ILE A 7 -16.85 -11.86 28.22
C ILE A 7 -16.96 -12.46 26.81
N PRO A 8 -17.75 -11.88 25.90
CA PRO A 8 -17.75 -12.32 24.51
C PRO A 8 -16.50 -11.73 23.84
N VAL A 9 -15.42 -12.50 23.78
CA VAL A 9 -14.26 -12.23 22.92
C VAL A 9 -14.61 -12.69 21.50
N VAL A 10 -15.61 -12.11 20.86
CA VAL A 10 -15.95 -12.42 19.46
C VAL A 10 -16.53 -11.17 18.81
N LEU A 11 -15.71 -10.20 18.41
CA LEU A 11 -16.12 -9.14 17.46
C LEU A 11 -14.98 -8.46 16.68
N LEU A 12 -13.71 -8.85 16.81
CA LEU A 12 -12.60 -8.22 16.04
C LEU A 12 -12.41 -8.76 14.61
N ALA A 13 -13.21 -9.73 14.15
CA ALA A 13 -13.10 -10.26 12.80
C ALA A 13 -13.66 -9.33 11.70
N ALA A 14 -14.18 -8.14 12.05
CA ALA A 14 -14.86 -7.23 11.13
C ALA A 14 -14.00 -6.07 10.60
N CYS A 15 -12.68 -6.02 10.85
CA CYS A 15 -11.84 -4.91 10.33
C CYS A 15 -11.65 -4.93 8.80
N ASN A 16 -12.12 -5.95 8.08
CA ASN A 16 -12.08 -5.98 6.61
C ASN A 16 -13.32 -5.30 5.98
N THR A 17 -13.72 -4.15 6.50
CA THR A 17 -14.71 -3.29 5.82
C THR A 17 -14.05 -2.51 4.69
N ALA A 18 -14.83 -2.11 3.69
CA ALA A 18 -14.35 -1.22 2.62
C ALA A 18 -13.71 0.09 3.16
N ILE A 19 -14.12 0.52 4.36
CA ILE A 19 -13.53 1.68 5.03
C ILE A 19 -12.13 1.35 5.57
N GLY A 20 -11.95 0.19 6.20
CA GLY A 20 -10.64 -0.27 6.68
C GLY A 20 -9.64 -0.45 5.53
N THR A 21 -10.11 -0.96 4.38
CA THR A 21 -9.26 -1.09 3.19
C THR A 21 -8.78 0.26 2.67
N GLU A 22 -9.64 1.29 2.63
CA GLU A 22 -9.20 2.60 2.15
C GLU A 22 -8.32 3.37 3.12
N VAL A 23 -8.56 3.25 4.42
CA VAL A 23 -7.64 3.80 5.42
C VAL A 23 -6.26 3.15 5.29
N SER A 24 -6.22 1.83 5.10
CA SER A 24 -4.97 1.09 4.93
C SER A 24 -4.24 1.49 3.64
N ARG A 25 -4.98 1.68 2.53
CA ARG A 25 -4.43 2.18 1.26
C ARG A 25 -3.85 3.59 1.41
N SER A 26 -4.57 4.51 2.05
CA SER A 26 -4.07 5.86 2.30
C SER A 26 -2.81 5.86 3.18
N ALA A 27 -2.78 5.03 4.22
CA ALA A 27 -1.59 4.88 5.07
C ALA A 27 -0.42 4.29 4.28
N ALA A 28 -0.65 3.24 3.49
CA ALA A 28 0.36 2.65 2.62
C ALA A 28 0.92 3.68 1.61
N LYS A 29 0.07 4.51 0.98
CA LYS A 29 0.52 5.58 0.06
C LYS A 29 1.54 6.53 0.72
N SER A 30 1.36 6.86 2.00
CA SER A 30 2.29 7.73 2.73
C SER A 30 3.70 7.15 2.89
N VAL A 31 3.81 5.82 2.90
CA VAL A 31 5.09 5.09 2.93
C VAL A 31 5.64 4.85 1.53
N VAL A 32 4.79 4.48 0.58
CA VAL A 32 5.21 4.14 -0.78
C VAL A 32 5.74 5.35 -1.53
N ASN A 33 5.09 6.53 -1.39
CA ASN A 33 5.51 7.76 -2.08
C ASN A 33 7.01 8.09 -1.92
N PRO A 34 7.57 8.23 -0.70
CA PRO A 34 8.98 8.56 -0.54
C PRO A 34 9.90 7.46 -1.10
N ILE A 35 9.52 6.18 -0.98
CA ILE A 35 10.29 5.07 -1.55
C ILE A 35 10.30 5.16 -3.08
N VAL A 36 9.17 5.47 -3.71
CA VAL A 36 9.09 5.61 -5.17
C VAL A 36 9.96 6.78 -5.64
N ALA A 37 9.90 7.91 -4.95
CA ALA A 37 10.72 9.08 -5.27
C ALA A 37 12.23 8.78 -5.18
N GLU A 38 12.66 7.93 -4.23
CA GLU A 38 14.06 7.53 -4.07
C GLU A 38 14.49 6.46 -5.08
N ARG A 39 13.67 5.42 -5.28
CA ARG A 39 14.04 4.20 -6.00
C ARG A 39 13.78 4.25 -7.50
N PHE A 40 12.83 5.08 -7.94
CA PHE A 40 12.42 5.18 -9.34
C PHE A 40 12.51 6.63 -9.83
N PRO A 41 13.71 7.23 -9.88
CA PRO A 41 13.85 8.61 -10.36
C PRO A 41 13.39 8.72 -11.83
N GLY A 42 12.62 9.77 -12.12
CA GLY A 42 12.15 10.08 -13.48
C GLY A 42 10.83 9.42 -13.89
N VAL A 43 10.21 8.60 -13.03
CA VAL A 43 8.83 8.13 -13.24
C VAL A 43 7.82 9.13 -12.66
N PRO A 44 6.59 9.19 -13.18
CA PRO A 44 5.56 10.05 -12.61
C PRO A 44 5.13 9.50 -11.24
N LEU A 45 5.48 10.23 -10.18
CA LEU A 45 5.38 9.76 -8.79
C LEU A 45 3.97 9.27 -8.41
N GLU A 46 2.95 10.12 -8.62
CA GLU A 46 1.59 9.83 -8.17
C GLU A 46 0.97 8.63 -8.93
N PRO A 47 1.00 8.55 -10.28
CA PRO A 47 0.57 7.35 -11.01
C PRO A 47 1.36 6.09 -10.64
N THR A 48 2.67 6.20 -10.39
CA THR A 48 3.48 5.04 -10.01
C THR A 48 3.11 4.51 -8.64
N THR A 49 2.94 5.38 -7.65
CA THR A 49 2.48 4.97 -6.32
C THR A 49 1.10 4.35 -6.37
N ASP A 50 0.17 4.93 -7.12
CA ASP A 50 -1.19 4.40 -7.25
C ASP A 50 -1.19 3.01 -7.87
N CYS A 51 -0.44 2.81 -8.96
CA CYS A 51 -0.30 1.50 -9.58
C CYS A 51 0.33 0.45 -8.65
N ILE A 52 1.27 0.83 -7.78
CA ILE A 52 1.83 -0.09 -6.77
C ILE A 52 0.76 -0.48 -5.75
N ILE A 53 0.01 0.49 -5.22
CA ILE A 53 -1.05 0.24 -4.24
C ILE A 53 -2.20 -0.59 -4.82
N ASP A 54 -2.57 -0.36 -6.07
CA ASP A 54 -3.66 -1.09 -6.73
C ASP A 54 -3.31 -2.54 -7.07
N ASN A 55 -2.02 -2.85 -7.25
CA ASN A 55 -1.53 -4.20 -7.55
C ASN A 55 -0.93 -4.92 -6.33
N ALA A 56 -1.01 -4.31 -5.14
CA ALA A 56 -0.68 -4.95 -3.88
C ALA A 56 -1.84 -5.81 -3.39
N SER A 57 -1.53 -6.94 -2.77
CA SER A 57 -2.53 -7.75 -2.07
C SER A 57 -2.96 -7.08 -0.75
N GLY A 58 -4.07 -7.54 -0.17
CA GLY A 58 -4.58 -6.98 1.09
C GLY A 58 -3.54 -7.05 2.24
N ASP A 59 -2.83 -8.17 2.35
CA ASP A 59 -1.80 -8.36 3.39
C ASP A 59 -0.58 -7.44 3.16
N GLU A 60 -0.21 -7.22 1.90
CA GLU A 60 0.87 -6.31 1.53
C GLU A 60 0.50 -4.86 1.83
N ILE A 61 -0.75 -4.46 1.58
CA ILE A 61 -1.25 -3.13 1.94
C ILE A 61 -1.21 -2.91 3.44
N VAL A 62 -1.63 -3.90 4.24
CA VAL A 62 -1.56 -3.80 5.71
C VAL A 62 -0.11 -3.73 6.18
N THR A 63 0.79 -4.49 5.58
CA THR A 63 2.22 -4.47 5.89
C THR A 63 2.83 -3.09 5.57
N LEU A 64 2.54 -2.54 4.40
CA LEU A 64 2.98 -1.19 4.01
C LEU A 64 2.40 -0.13 4.96
N ALA A 65 1.10 -0.18 5.25
CA ALA A 65 0.43 0.76 6.15
C ALA A 65 1.03 0.76 7.57
N THR A 66 1.40 -0.41 8.08
CA THR A 66 1.96 -0.56 9.43
C THR A 66 3.45 -0.26 9.52
N SER A 67 4.19 -0.37 8.41
CA SER A 67 5.63 -0.11 8.36
C SER A 67 6.02 1.33 8.77
N ALA A 68 5.15 2.32 8.55
CA ALA A 68 5.32 3.68 9.05
C ALA A 68 5.45 3.74 10.58
N ALA A 69 4.65 2.94 11.29
CA ALA A 69 4.62 2.92 12.75
C ALA A 69 5.81 2.15 13.32
N THR A 70 6.25 1.08 12.64
CA THR A 70 7.38 0.26 13.07
C THR A 70 8.73 0.78 12.61
N ARG A 71 8.75 1.77 11.68
CA ARG A 71 9.95 2.29 11.00
C ARG A 71 10.77 1.19 10.32
N ASP A 72 10.07 0.23 9.72
CA ASP A 72 10.68 -0.84 8.95
C ASP A 72 10.77 -0.48 7.47
N ASP A 73 11.67 0.47 7.18
CA ASP A 73 11.87 1.01 5.83
C ASP A 73 12.43 -0.05 4.86
N GLN A 74 13.18 -1.03 5.39
CA GLN A 74 13.76 -2.09 4.58
C GLN A 74 12.68 -3.02 4.04
N THR A 75 11.77 -3.49 4.90
CA THR A 75 10.65 -4.34 4.48
C THR A 75 9.74 -3.59 3.51
N ALA A 76 9.41 -2.33 3.82
CA ALA A 76 8.58 -1.50 2.94
C ALA A 76 9.23 -1.33 1.56
N THR A 77 10.54 -1.06 1.52
CA THR A 77 11.28 -0.90 0.26
C THR A 77 11.28 -2.18 -0.56
N GLN A 78 11.56 -3.33 0.05
CA GLN A 78 11.56 -4.60 -0.68
C GLN A 78 10.19 -4.90 -1.26
N LEU A 79 9.14 -4.70 -0.46
CA LEU A 79 7.78 -4.96 -0.90
C LEU A 79 7.36 -4.06 -2.07
N VAL A 80 7.71 -2.76 -2.01
CA VAL A 80 7.50 -1.82 -3.12
C VAL A 80 8.23 -2.28 -4.38
N LEU A 81 9.50 -2.71 -4.27
CA LEU A 81 10.28 -3.19 -5.41
C LEU A 81 9.69 -4.48 -6.01
N ASP A 82 9.23 -5.40 -5.16
CA ASP A 82 8.62 -6.66 -5.58
C ASP A 82 7.29 -6.43 -6.32
N ILE A 83 6.45 -5.54 -5.79
CA ILE A 83 5.18 -5.17 -6.44
C ILE A 83 5.47 -4.43 -7.75
N ALA A 84 6.40 -3.47 -7.77
CA ALA A 84 6.74 -2.70 -8.98
C ALA A 84 7.23 -3.56 -10.15
N ARG A 85 7.78 -4.74 -9.88
CA ARG A 85 8.27 -5.69 -10.90
C ARG A 85 7.17 -6.61 -11.45
N ARG A 86 5.95 -6.56 -10.90
CA ARG A 86 4.83 -7.36 -11.41
C ARG A 86 4.40 -6.88 -12.79
N PRO A 87 4.03 -7.79 -13.70
CA PRO A 87 3.62 -7.41 -15.05
C PRO A 87 2.43 -6.46 -15.06
N ASP A 88 1.44 -6.69 -14.19
CA ASP A 88 0.23 -5.86 -14.07
C ASP A 88 0.56 -4.44 -13.58
N THR A 89 1.51 -4.31 -12.63
CA THR A 89 1.99 -3.02 -12.14
C THR A 89 2.75 -2.25 -13.22
N ILE A 90 3.63 -2.93 -13.96
CA ILE A 90 4.37 -2.33 -15.09
C ILE A 90 3.38 -1.83 -16.15
N GLN A 91 2.37 -2.63 -16.49
CA GLN A 91 1.34 -2.25 -17.46
C GLN A 91 0.50 -1.08 -16.99
N CYS A 92 0.14 -1.05 -15.70
CA CYS A 92 -0.55 0.08 -15.08
C CYS A 92 0.29 1.37 -15.18
N ILE A 93 1.58 1.32 -14.84
CA ILE A 93 2.48 2.49 -14.91
C ILE A 93 2.64 2.95 -16.36
N ALA A 94 2.79 2.04 -17.30
CA ALA A 94 2.89 2.38 -18.71
C ALA A 94 1.60 3.05 -19.23
N THR A 95 0.43 2.64 -18.75
CA THR A 95 -0.86 3.19 -19.22
C THR A 95 -1.22 4.50 -18.54
N ASN A 96 -1.00 4.61 -17.22
CA ASN A 96 -1.41 5.78 -16.43
C ASN A 96 -0.28 6.82 -16.28
N GLY A 97 0.98 6.38 -16.31
CA GLY A 97 2.14 7.27 -16.20
C GLY A 97 2.57 7.90 -17.51
N LEU A 98 2.44 7.19 -18.64
CA LEU A 98 2.84 7.71 -19.95
C LEU A 98 2.10 9.01 -20.35
N PRO A 99 0.77 9.16 -20.15
CA PRO A 99 0.09 10.41 -20.43
C PRO A 99 0.65 11.60 -19.64
N VAL A 100 1.05 11.37 -18.38
CA VAL A 100 1.64 12.42 -17.53
C VAL A 100 2.99 12.86 -18.10
N LEU A 101 3.84 11.90 -18.50
CA LEU A 101 5.15 12.20 -19.08
C LEU A 101 5.04 12.99 -20.38
N ILE A 102 4.12 12.62 -21.27
CA ILE A 102 3.92 13.31 -22.55
C ILE A 102 3.39 14.74 -22.33
N ASN A 103 2.58 14.99 -21.30
CA ASN A 103 2.05 16.32 -20.99
C ASN A 103 3.07 17.23 -20.26
N THR A 104 4.20 16.68 -19.81
CA THR A 104 5.30 17.45 -19.19
C THR A 104 6.42 17.82 -20.16
N LEU A 105 6.38 17.33 -21.40
CA LEU A 105 7.29 17.67 -22.49
C LEU A 105 6.77 18.86 -23.31
#